data_AF-A0ABD1DJV6-F1
#
_entry.id   AF-A0ABD1DJV6-F1
#
_cell.length_a   1.000
_cell.length_b   1.000
_cell.length_c   1.000
_cell.angle_alpha   90.00
_cell.angle_beta   90.00
_cell.angle_gamma   90.00
#
_symmetry.space_group_name_H-M   'P 1'
#
loop_
_entity.id
_entity.type
_entity.pdbx_description
1 polymer ?
#
loop_
_entity_poly.entity_id
_entity_poly.type
_entity_poly.pdbx_seq_one_letter_code
_entity_poly.pdbx_strand_id
1 'polypeptide(L)'
;MNDISKHLSNADFEAALKGLNELNISNCKYENFQKESDELFASFMLCHGSSNDTQNKIALKSLNLLKRSCALGETFQNEIIGKKNFLSGLKTILEDEAIPENVRINCLQLLANLCVQNRLNQEAILCELKDFLLKSIESNCCFTNAATMIVYNAFIYKAELGMEVDELLEVLLTNVESNRLAQRETPEFVSIFVEYLACESNEIVDHYEKVSFEKRILFLRYLIEYVRQDDRRSRPLHPDLFKHLLNDFKRKSDCVLKTVDSYLDQKNTEEVFTLLLLMSDATCVHPYESFIRADGALFLNLGCLLRQLQTLGKTDRDNIFAPVQSIGEILKVKQGTSELNIEQDISYSLKSALVKALANLSYRNKKNQNLAREMDIMAAILDCANLDARNPLIKEWSILAIRNLCEDNLENQKFVASLTKVGDAENSLITEYTAEGGTIRIRDGSTASQ
;
A
#
# COMPACT_ATOMS: atom_id res chain seq x y z
N MET A 1 14.70 -46.26 18.63
CA MET A 1 15.13 -45.21 17.67
C MET A 1 15.88 -45.78 16.48
N ASN A 2 16.85 -46.69 16.69
CA ASN A 2 17.56 -47.49 15.63
C ASN A 2 16.67 -48.26 14.62
N ASP A 3 15.35 -48.17 14.70
CA ASP A 3 14.44 -48.92 13.84
C ASP A 3 13.85 -48.09 12.70
N ILE A 4 13.73 -46.75 12.77
CA ILE A 4 13.09 -45.97 11.69
C ILE A 4 13.88 -46.08 10.39
N SER A 5 15.19 -45.81 10.43
CA SER A 5 16.07 -45.93 9.25
C SER A 5 16.13 -47.37 8.72
N LYS A 6 16.02 -48.37 9.62
CA LYS A 6 16.00 -49.79 9.26
C LYS A 6 14.70 -50.19 8.57
N HIS A 7 13.55 -49.73 9.09
CA HIS A 7 12.24 -49.92 8.47
C HIS A 7 12.19 -49.27 7.08
N LEU A 8 12.70 -48.04 6.95
CA LEU A 8 12.81 -47.37 5.65
C LEU A 8 13.69 -48.14 4.65
N SER A 9 14.85 -48.65 5.11
CA SER A 9 15.75 -49.46 4.28
C SER A 9 15.10 -50.77 3.82
N ASN A 10 14.18 -51.32 4.61
CA ASN A 10 13.41 -52.53 4.32
C ASN A 10 12.08 -52.25 3.59
N ALA A 11 11.81 -51.01 3.17
CA ALA A 11 10.55 -50.56 2.58
C ALA A 11 9.30 -50.81 3.47
N ASP A 12 9.48 -50.91 4.77
CA ASP A 12 8.42 -51.05 5.78
C ASP A 12 7.95 -49.66 6.25
N PHE A 13 7.24 -48.96 5.36
CA PHE A 13 6.83 -47.58 5.58
C PHE A 13 5.83 -47.40 6.72
N GLU A 14 4.98 -48.39 6.98
CA GLU A 14 4.01 -48.34 8.08
C GLU A 14 4.71 -48.37 9.45
N ALA A 15 5.69 -49.26 9.63
CA ALA A 15 6.45 -49.30 10.87
C ALA A 15 7.32 -48.04 11.05
N ALA A 16 7.91 -47.51 9.97
CA ALA A 16 8.64 -46.25 10.01
C ALA A 16 7.74 -45.08 10.43
N LEU A 17 6.54 -44.96 9.84
CA LEU A 17 5.58 -43.92 10.19
C LEU A 17 5.09 -44.05 11.63
N LYS A 18 4.86 -45.27 12.11
CA LYS A 18 4.52 -45.53 13.52
C LYS A 18 5.63 -45.02 14.45
N GLY A 19 6.89 -45.36 14.16
CA GLY A 19 8.04 -44.88 14.94
C GLY A 19 8.14 -43.35 14.96
N LEU A 20 7.90 -42.69 13.82
CA LEU A 20 7.85 -41.21 13.75
C LEU A 20 6.69 -40.61 14.55
N ASN A 21 5.56 -41.31 14.67
CA ASN A 21 4.42 -40.82 15.46
C ASN A 21 4.65 -40.92 16.96
N GLU A 22 5.49 -41.86 17.41
CA GLU A 22 5.85 -42.06 18.82
C GLU A 22 7.01 -41.16 19.28
N LEU A 23 7.75 -40.54 18.35
CA LEU A 23 8.83 -39.60 18.66
C LEU A 23 8.29 -38.30 19.30
N ASN A 24 8.86 -37.95 20.46
CA ASN A 24 8.54 -36.72 21.18
C ASN A 24 9.78 -35.82 21.31
N ILE A 25 9.88 -34.86 20.39
CA ILE A 25 11.02 -33.93 20.33
C ILE A 25 10.90 -32.78 21.34
N SER A 26 9.71 -32.46 21.82
CA SER A 26 9.49 -31.26 22.65
C SER A 26 10.28 -31.24 23.96
N ASN A 27 10.77 -32.39 24.43
CA ASN A 27 11.60 -32.52 25.64
C ASN A 27 12.97 -33.16 25.35
N CYS A 28 13.41 -33.18 24.09
CA CYS A 28 14.68 -33.80 23.72
C CYS A 28 15.86 -32.95 24.21
N LYS A 29 16.87 -33.61 24.79
CA LYS A 29 18.15 -32.98 25.12
C LYS A 29 18.98 -32.83 23.84
N TYR A 30 19.72 -31.73 23.73
CA TYR A 30 20.54 -31.43 22.55
C TYR A 30 21.49 -32.56 22.14
N GLU A 31 22.13 -33.22 23.11
CA GLU A 31 23.05 -34.36 22.89
C GLU A 31 22.41 -35.52 22.12
N ASN A 32 21.12 -35.76 22.33
CA ASN A 32 20.36 -36.80 21.63
C ASN A 32 19.80 -36.29 20.29
N PHE A 33 19.53 -34.99 20.22
CA PHE A 33 18.89 -34.37 19.06
C PHE A 33 19.76 -34.41 17.81
N GLN A 34 21.09 -34.38 17.92
CA GLN A 34 21.97 -34.45 16.75
C GLN A 34 21.66 -35.68 15.89
N LYS A 35 21.68 -36.87 16.53
CA LYS A 35 21.34 -38.13 15.86
C LYS A 35 19.89 -38.17 15.37
N GLU A 36 18.94 -37.70 16.19
CA GLU A 36 17.52 -37.65 15.81
C GLU A 36 17.29 -36.78 14.58
N SER A 37 17.90 -35.60 14.54
CA SER A 37 17.75 -34.65 13.44
C SER A 37 18.36 -35.17 12.14
N ASP A 38 19.45 -35.94 12.20
CA ASP A 38 20.02 -36.64 11.05
C ASP A 38 19.08 -37.74 10.53
N GLU A 39 18.52 -38.56 11.42
CA GLU A 39 17.55 -39.60 11.05
C GLU A 39 16.28 -39.00 10.44
N LEU A 40 15.78 -37.89 10.98
CA LEU A 40 14.61 -37.17 10.46
C LEU A 40 14.88 -36.58 9.08
N PHE A 41 16.03 -35.92 8.90
CA PHE A 41 16.38 -35.35 7.60
C PHE A 41 16.59 -36.45 6.55
N ALA A 42 17.28 -37.54 6.88
CA ALA A 42 17.42 -38.68 5.98
C ALA A 42 16.07 -39.31 5.62
N SER A 43 15.18 -39.48 6.59
CA SER A 43 13.83 -40.02 6.36
C SER A 43 13.01 -39.14 5.42
N PHE A 44 13.12 -37.82 5.59
CA PHE A 44 12.53 -36.83 4.70
C PHE A 44 13.11 -36.95 3.28
N MET A 45 14.43 -36.92 3.13
CA MET A 45 15.11 -36.99 1.83
C MET A 45 14.86 -38.32 1.10
N LEU A 46 14.51 -39.40 1.80
CA LEU A 46 14.13 -40.67 1.17
C LEU A 46 12.67 -40.68 0.65
N CYS A 47 11.80 -39.84 1.20
CA CYS A 47 10.35 -39.94 0.99
C CYS A 47 9.72 -38.71 0.31
N HIS A 48 10.43 -37.59 0.19
CA HIS A 48 9.85 -36.30 -0.23
C HIS A 48 9.19 -36.29 -1.62
N GLY A 49 9.70 -37.07 -2.57
CA GLY A 49 9.20 -37.11 -3.95
C GLY A 49 8.27 -38.29 -4.27
N SER A 50 7.90 -39.10 -3.27
CA SER A 50 7.06 -40.27 -3.53
C SER A 50 5.58 -39.88 -3.68
N SER A 51 4.91 -40.49 -4.66
CA SER A 51 3.45 -40.45 -4.81
C SER A 51 2.71 -41.41 -3.86
N ASN A 52 3.43 -42.24 -3.11
CA ASN A 52 2.87 -43.12 -2.09
C ASN A 52 2.42 -42.31 -0.86
N ASP A 53 1.15 -42.47 -0.46
CA ASP A 53 0.54 -41.76 0.66
C ASP A 53 1.29 -41.96 1.99
N THR A 54 1.72 -43.18 2.32
CA THR A 54 2.47 -43.46 3.56
C THR A 54 3.84 -42.79 3.53
N GLN A 55 4.55 -42.80 2.40
CA GLN A 55 5.83 -42.10 2.27
C GLN A 55 5.67 -40.58 2.35
N ASN A 56 4.64 -40.01 1.71
CA ASN A 56 4.35 -38.59 1.84
C ASN A 56 4.08 -38.21 3.31
N LYS A 57 3.31 -39.02 4.04
CA LYS A 57 3.09 -38.85 5.49
C LYS A 57 4.39 -38.90 6.29
N ILE A 58 5.32 -39.80 5.95
CA ILE A 58 6.66 -39.87 6.57
C ILE A 58 7.44 -38.58 6.33
N ALA A 59 7.47 -38.08 5.09
CA ALA A 59 8.16 -36.84 4.74
C ALA A 59 7.60 -35.64 5.53
N LEU A 60 6.28 -35.48 5.52
CA LEU A 60 5.60 -34.41 6.26
C LEU A 60 5.80 -34.53 7.77
N LYS A 61 5.74 -35.75 8.32
CA LYS A 61 5.95 -35.97 9.75
C LYS A 61 7.38 -35.61 10.16
N SER A 62 8.36 -35.99 9.35
CA SER A 62 9.76 -35.66 9.56
C SER A 62 10.00 -34.14 9.55
N LEU A 63 9.46 -33.43 8.55
CA LEU A 63 9.51 -31.96 8.51
C LEU A 63 8.81 -31.31 9.71
N ASN A 64 7.64 -31.81 10.11
CA ASN A 64 6.91 -31.28 11.27
C ASN A 64 7.68 -31.46 12.59
N LEU A 65 8.38 -32.58 12.74
CA LEU A 65 9.24 -32.85 13.89
C LEU A 65 10.45 -31.91 13.92
N LEU A 66 11.12 -31.70 12.79
CA LEU A 66 12.19 -30.70 12.66
C LEU A 66 11.69 -29.27 12.96
N LYS A 67 10.53 -28.89 12.42
CA LYS A 67 9.91 -27.58 12.69
C LYS A 67 9.65 -27.33 14.17
N ARG A 68 9.15 -28.34 14.89
CA ARG A 68 8.89 -28.26 16.34
C ARG A 68 10.18 -28.09 17.13
N SER A 69 11.26 -28.74 16.72
CA SER A 69 12.56 -28.61 17.38
C SER A 69 13.14 -27.19 17.32
N CYS A 70 12.79 -26.41 16.29
CA CYS A 70 13.27 -25.03 16.15
C CYS A 70 12.83 -24.13 17.31
N ALA A 71 11.72 -24.48 17.99
CA ALA A 71 11.22 -23.76 19.17
C ALA A 71 12.02 -24.04 20.45
N LEU A 72 12.95 -25.02 20.43
CA LEU A 72 13.81 -25.36 21.56
C LEU A 72 15.04 -24.44 21.68
N GLY A 73 15.28 -23.59 20.68
CA GLY A 73 16.32 -22.56 20.69
C GLY A 73 17.31 -22.63 19.54
N GLU A 74 18.17 -21.62 19.44
CA GLU A 74 19.14 -21.44 18.34
C GLU A 74 20.03 -22.65 18.12
N THR A 75 20.49 -23.34 19.17
CA THR A 75 21.36 -24.52 19.05
C THR A 75 20.70 -25.64 18.21
N PHE A 76 19.39 -25.84 18.36
CA PHE A 76 18.65 -26.83 17.58
C PHE A 76 18.46 -26.39 16.13
N GLN A 77 18.22 -25.10 15.92
CA GLN A 77 18.10 -24.53 14.56
C GLN A 77 19.44 -24.67 13.82
N ASN A 78 20.56 -24.33 14.47
CA ASN A 78 21.91 -24.42 13.93
C ASN A 78 22.30 -25.85 13.59
N GLU A 79 21.89 -26.83 14.41
CA GLU A 79 22.08 -28.26 14.16
C GLU A 79 21.35 -28.74 12.90
N ILE A 80 20.16 -28.22 12.62
CA ILE A 80 19.40 -28.59 11.42
C ILE A 80 20.06 -28.00 10.17
N ILE A 81 20.28 -26.69 10.15
CA ILE A 81 20.78 -25.99 8.96
C ILE A 81 22.24 -26.35 8.65
N GLY A 82 23.04 -26.69 9.67
CA GLY A 82 24.44 -27.07 9.54
C GLY A 82 24.67 -28.43 8.86
N LYS A 83 23.60 -29.18 8.57
CA LYS A 83 23.69 -30.45 7.84
C LYS A 83 24.18 -30.22 6.42
N LYS A 84 25.09 -31.11 5.99
CA LYS A 84 25.68 -31.04 4.65
C LYS A 84 24.58 -31.09 3.58
N ASN A 85 24.64 -30.15 2.63
CA ASN A 85 23.70 -30.01 1.52
C ASN A 85 22.24 -29.79 1.94
N PHE A 86 21.98 -29.36 3.19
CA PHE A 86 20.61 -29.15 3.68
C PHE A 86 19.88 -28.08 2.87
N LEU A 87 20.42 -26.86 2.82
CA LEU A 87 19.79 -25.75 2.10
C LEU A 87 19.72 -25.99 0.59
N SER A 88 20.81 -26.46 -0.02
CA SER A 88 20.85 -26.77 -1.45
C SER A 88 19.85 -27.88 -1.82
N GLY A 89 19.70 -28.89 -0.97
CA GLY A 89 18.70 -29.95 -1.15
C GLY A 89 17.27 -29.42 -1.04
N LEU A 90 16.98 -28.57 -0.04
CA LEU A 90 15.68 -27.92 0.07
C LEU A 90 15.38 -27.01 -1.12
N LYS A 91 16.36 -26.27 -1.62
CA LYS A 91 16.21 -25.45 -2.84
C LYS A 91 15.79 -26.30 -4.03
N THR A 92 16.47 -27.41 -4.29
CA THR A 92 16.08 -28.34 -5.37
C THR A 92 14.65 -28.86 -5.19
N ILE A 93 14.26 -29.21 -3.96
CA ILE A 93 12.91 -29.69 -3.65
C ILE A 93 11.86 -28.60 -3.89
N LEU A 94 12.16 -27.34 -3.55
CA LEU A 94 11.25 -26.21 -3.72
C LEU A 94 11.03 -25.85 -5.20
N GLU A 95 12.09 -25.95 -6.01
CA GLU A 95 12.07 -25.65 -7.44
C GLU A 95 11.49 -26.78 -8.30
N ASP A 96 11.42 -28.00 -7.78
CA ASP A 96 10.88 -29.16 -8.49
C ASP A 96 9.34 -29.26 -8.38
N GLU A 97 8.66 -28.95 -9.48
CA GLU A 97 7.20 -29.04 -9.57
C GLU A 97 6.64 -30.47 -9.48
N ALA A 98 7.46 -31.50 -9.71
CA ALA A 98 7.06 -32.89 -9.52
C ALA A 98 6.89 -33.26 -8.04
N ILE A 99 7.50 -32.50 -7.13
CA ILE A 99 7.36 -32.70 -5.70
C ILE A 99 5.99 -32.17 -5.23
N PRO A 100 5.24 -32.95 -4.41
CA PRO A 100 3.97 -32.52 -3.86
C PRO A 100 4.02 -31.13 -3.22
N GLU A 101 3.07 -30.27 -3.59
CA GLU A 101 3.02 -28.87 -3.12
C GLU A 101 3.03 -28.77 -1.59
N ASN A 102 2.30 -29.65 -0.90
CA ASN A 102 2.26 -29.68 0.55
C ASN A 102 3.64 -29.96 1.18
N VAL A 103 4.49 -30.76 0.55
CA VAL A 103 5.87 -30.99 0.99
C VAL A 103 6.71 -29.72 0.79
N ARG A 104 6.60 -29.08 -0.37
CA ARG A 104 7.30 -27.81 -0.67
C ARG A 104 6.90 -26.68 0.31
N ILE A 105 5.60 -26.54 0.60
CA ILE A 105 5.10 -25.61 1.63
C ILE A 105 5.71 -25.92 3.00
N ASN A 106 5.78 -27.19 3.39
CA ASN A 106 6.36 -27.58 4.68
C ASN A 106 7.87 -27.33 4.76
N CYS A 107 8.59 -27.41 3.63
CA CYS A 107 10.01 -27.02 3.56
C CYS A 107 10.17 -25.52 3.82
N LEU A 108 9.35 -24.67 3.19
CA LEU A 108 9.36 -23.23 3.45
C LEU A 108 9.01 -22.88 4.89
N GLN A 109 8.03 -23.58 5.49
CA GLN A 109 7.71 -23.39 6.91
C GLN A 109 8.87 -23.81 7.83
N LEU A 110 9.66 -24.83 7.45
CA LEU A 110 10.88 -25.18 8.17
C LEU A 110 11.93 -24.08 8.06
N LEU A 111 12.17 -23.55 6.86
CA LEU A 111 13.07 -22.41 6.65
C LEU A 111 12.63 -21.18 7.45
N ALA A 112 11.33 -20.89 7.49
CA ALA A 112 10.78 -19.82 8.32
C ALA A 112 11.09 -20.02 9.81
N ASN A 113 10.87 -21.22 10.34
CA ASN A 113 11.17 -21.51 11.74
C ASN A 113 12.68 -21.46 12.05
N LEU A 114 13.53 -21.84 11.10
CA LEU A 114 14.99 -21.74 11.23
C LEU A 114 15.50 -20.29 11.20
N CYS A 115 14.71 -19.39 10.61
CA CYS A 115 15.00 -17.97 10.43
C CYS A 115 14.63 -17.12 11.67
N VAL A 116 13.65 -17.54 12.48
CA VAL A 116 13.15 -16.76 13.62
C VAL A 116 14.26 -16.50 14.63
N GLN A 117 14.55 -15.22 14.89
CA GLN A 117 15.52 -14.75 15.89
C GLN A 117 16.96 -15.28 15.71
N ASN A 118 17.32 -15.77 14.53
CA ASN A 118 18.64 -16.35 14.29
C ASN A 118 19.28 -15.77 13.03
N ARG A 119 20.13 -14.75 13.24
CA ARG A 119 20.76 -14.00 12.16
C ARG A 119 21.69 -14.84 11.29
N LEU A 120 22.46 -15.76 11.87
CA LEU A 120 23.36 -16.63 11.10
C LEU A 120 22.56 -17.52 10.14
N ASN A 121 21.43 -18.04 10.61
CA ASN A 121 20.54 -18.83 9.76
C ASN A 121 19.84 -17.99 8.70
N GLN A 122 19.42 -16.76 9.03
CA GLN A 122 18.86 -15.82 8.06
C GLN A 122 19.85 -15.61 6.90
N GLU A 123 21.11 -15.28 7.21
CA GLU A 123 22.16 -15.05 6.21
C GLU A 123 22.44 -16.31 5.38
N ALA A 124 22.51 -17.49 6.01
CA ALA A 124 22.70 -18.76 5.30
C ALA A 124 21.54 -19.09 4.35
N ILE A 125 20.29 -18.92 4.80
CA ILE A 125 19.08 -19.13 3.99
C ILE A 125 19.07 -18.17 2.81
N LEU A 126 19.34 -16.88 3.04
CA LEU A 126 19.36 -15.88 1.98
C LEU A 126 20.47 -16.15 0.95
N CYS A 127 21.66 -16.56 1.40
CA CYS A 127 22.77 -16.90 0.50
C CYS A 127 22.38 -17.98 -0.53
N GLU A 128 21.56 -18.95 -0.15
CA GLU A 128 21.20 -20.09 -1.01
C GLU A 128 19.86 -19.87 -1.76
N LEU A 129 18.86 -19.31 -1.08
CA LEU A 129 17.46 -19.31 -1.52
C LEU A 129 16.90 -17.93 -1.90
N LYS A 130 17.67 -16.84 -1.81
CA LYS A 130 17.18 -15.47 -2.09
C LYS A 130 16.37 -15.37 -3.38
N ASP A 131 16.90 -15.84 -4.50
CA ASP A 131 16.23 -15.68 -5.81
C ASP A 131 14.88 -16.43 -5.84
N PHE A 132 14.83 -17.63 -5.27
CA PHE A 132 13.58 -18.38 -5.15
C PHE A 132 12.57 -17.65 -4.27
N LEU A 133 13.01 -17.09 -3.13
CA LEU A 133 12.14 -16.36 -2.21
C LEU A 133 11.57 -15.11 -2.86
N LEU A 134 12.42 -14.27 -3.47
CA LEU A 134 11.99 -13.03 -4.13
C LEU A 134 11.05 -13.31 -5.31
N LYS A 135 11.38 -14.30 -6.15
CA LYS A 135 10.50 -14.73 -7.25
C LYS A 135 9.16 -15.26 -6.75
N SER A 136 9.15 -15.99 -5.63
CA SER A 136 7.91 -16.49 -5.02
C SER A 136 7.02 -15.33 -4.56
N ILE A 137 7.62 -14.28 -3.96
CA ILE A 137 6.90 -13.07 -3.56
C ILE A 137 6.34 -12.35 -4.79
N GLU A 138 7.17 -12.08 -5.78
CA GLU A 138 6.80 -11.33 -6.99
C GLU A 138 5.68 -12.03 -7.78
N SER A 139 5.80 -13.36 -7.94
CA SER A 139 4.85 -14.20 -8.71
C SER A 139 3.47 -14.38 -8.05
N ASN A 140 3.30 -13.96 -6.78
CA ASN A 140 2.07 -14.12 -6.01
C ASN A 140 1.55 -15.57 -5.96
N CYS A 141 2.46 -16.54 -5.78
CA CYS A 141 2.12 -17.96 -5.71
C CYS A 141 1.75 -18.44 -4.29
N CYS A 142 1.45 -19.73 -4.12
CA CYS A 142 1.11 -20.35 -2.83
C CYS A 142 2.22 -20.25 -1.77
N PHE A 143 3.46 -19.93 -2.17
CA PHE A 143 4.60 -19.74 -1.28
C PHE A 143 4.77 -18.32 -0.75
N THR A 144 4.03 -17.35 -1.31
CA THR A 144 4.24 -15.90 -1.07
C THR A 144 4.33 -15.55 0.40
N ASN A 145 3.37 -15.98 1.22
CA ASN A 145 3.35 -15.62 2.65
C ASN A 145 4.58 -16.16 3.40
N ALA A 146 4.94 -17.42 3.17
CA ALA A 146 6.09 -18.03 3.84
C ALA A 146 7.41 -17.41 3.36
N ALA A 147 7.55 -17.16 2.05
CA ALA A 147 8.71 -16.49 1.49
C ALA A 147 8.86 -15.07 2.03
N THR A 148 7.76 -14.30 2.05
CA THR A 148 7.75 -12.92 2.58
C THR A 148 8.10 -12.91 4.06
N MET A 149 7.57 -13.83 4.86
CA MET A 149 7.91 -13.95 6.28
C MET A 149 9.41 -14.19 6.50
N ILE A 150 10.06 -15.03 5.68
CA ILE A 150 11.50 -15.30 5.78
C ILE A 150 12.29 -14.02 5.48
N VAL A 151 12.00 -13.36 4.36
CA VAL A 151 12.69 -12.12 3.95
C VAL A 151 12.45 -10.99 4.96
N TYR A 152 11.21 -10.86 5.45
CA TYR A 152 10.85 -9.91 6.49
C TYR A 152 11.65 -10.11 7.77
N ASN A 153 11.74 -11.36 8.27
CA ASN A 153 12.55 -11.66 9.46
C ASN A 153 14.01 -11.30 9.21
N ALA A 154 14.60 -11.70 8.08
CA ALA A 154 15.97 -11.35 7.78
C ALA A 154 16.19 -9.82 7.74
N PHE A 155 15.26 -9.07 7.16
CA PHE A 155 15.32 -7.60 7.08
C PHE A 155 15.27 -6.93 8.46
N ILE A 156 14.32 -7.30 9.32
CA ILE A 156 14.18 -6.66 10.64
C ILE A 156 15.35 -6.96 11.58
N TYR A 157 16.01 -8.12 11.41
CA TYR A 157 17.21 -8.51 12.17
C TYR A 157 18.52 -8.05 11.51
N LYS A 158 18.45 -7.24 10.45
CA LYS A 158 19.60 -6.65 9.73
C LYS A 158 20.57 -7.71 9.20
N ALA A 159 20.05 -8.86 8.75
CA ALA A 159 20.79 -9.80 7.94
C ALA A 159 21.08 -9.20 6.56
N GLU A 160 22.21 -9.59 5.95
CA GLU A 160 22.59 -9.09 4.63
C GLU A 160 21.69 -9.71 3.54
N LEU A 161 20.73 -8.91 3.05
CA LEU A 161 19.84 -9.33 1.96
C LEU A 161 20.52 -9.26 0.58
N GLY A 162 21.62 -8.51 0.48
CA GLY A 162 22.32 -8.27 -0.78
C GLY A 162 21.43 -7.61 -1.84
N MET A 163 20.47 -6.79 -1.41
CA MET A 163 19.62 -5.96 -2.27
C MET A 163 19.25 -4.69 -1.51
N GLU A 164 19.00 -3.62 -2.25
CA GLU A 164 18.63 -2.33 -1.69
C GLU A 164 17.15 -2.26 -1.35
N VAL A 165 16.77 -1.30 -0.49
CA VAL A 165 15.38 -1.15 -0.01
C VAL A 165 14.41 -0.81 -1.15
N ASP A 166 14.84 -0.09 -2.18
CA ASP A 166 14.03 0.21 -3.36
C ASP A 166 13.72 -1.05 -4.18
N GLU A 167 14.71 -1.93 -4.39
CA GLU A 167 14.52 -3.19 -5.10
C GLU A 167 13.56 -4.12 -4.33
N LEU A 168 13.66 -4.14 -3.00
CA LEU A 168 12.75 -4.90 -2.15
C LEU A 168 11.33 -4.34 -2.21
N LEU A 169 11.18 -3.01 -2.15
CA LEU A 169 9.89 -2.36 -2.26
C LEU A 169 9.24 -2.63 -3.63
N GLU A 170 10.01 -2.60 -4.72
CA GLU A 170 9.55 -2.98 -6.07
C GLU A 170 8.92 -4.38 -6.09
N VAL A 171 9.61 -5.37 -5.52
CA VAL A 171 9.12 -6.76 -5.44
C VAL A 171 7.80 -6.83 -4.67
N LEU A 172 7.72 -6.18 -3.50
CA LEU A 172 6.51 -6.15 -2.67
C LEU A 172 5.36 -5.46 -3.40
N LEU A 173 5.62 -4.32 -4.06
CA LEU A 173 4.59 -3.56 -4.77
C LEU A 173 4.14 -4.24 -6.06
N THR A 174 4.99 -5.06 -6.70
CA THR A 174 4.56 -5.96 -7.80
C THR A 174 3.56 -7.00 -7.30
N ASN A 175 3.75 -7.55 -6.11
CA ASN A 175 2.76 -8.42 -5.50
C ASN A 175 1.45 -7.68 -5.16
N VAL A 176 1.53 -6.50 -4.53
CA VAL A 176 0.37 -5.65 -4.20
C VAL A 176 -0.43 -5.32 -5.46
N GLU A 177 0.26 -4.96 -6.54
CA GLU A 177 -0.36 -4.65 -7.83
C GLU A 177 -1.10 -5.85 -8.41
N SER A 178 -0.46 -7.01 -8.41
CA SER A 178 -1.03 -8.25 -8.96
C SER A 178 -2.33 -8.63 -8.23
N ASN A 179 -2.36 -8.50 -6.91
CA ASN A 179 -3.56 -8.74 -6.11
C ASN A 179 -4.64 -7.68 -6.34
N ARG A 180 -4.27 -6.39 -6.45
CA ARG A 180 -5.20 -5.30 -6.80
C ARG A 180 -5.88 -5.55 -8.15
N LEU A 181 -5.11 -5.90 -9.17
CA LEU A 181 -5.62 -6.19 -10.52
C LEU A 181 -6.51 -7.44 -10.54
N ALA A 182 -6.18 -8.44 -9.72
CA ALA A 182 -6.98 -9.65 -9.56
C ALA A 182 -8.19 -9.48 -8.61
N GLN A 183 -8.38 -8.30 -8.02
CA GLN A 183 -9.39 -8.04 -6.97
C GLN A 183 -9.31 -9.04 -5.80
N ARG A 184 -8.09 -9.36 -5.37
CA ARG A 184 -7.80 -10.25 -4.24
C ARG A 184 -7.18 -9.47 -3.09
N GLU A 185 -7.33 -10.02 -1.89
CA GLU A 185 -6.59 -9.53 -0.74
C GLU A 185 -5.09 -9.75 -0.92
N THR A 186 -4.30 -8.77 -0.52
CA THR A 186 -2.84 -8.88 -0.52
C THR A 186 -2.43 -9.87 0.58
N PRO A 187 -1.48 -10.78 0.33
CA PRO A 187 -0.98 -11.71 1.34
C PRO A 187 -0.55 -10.97 2.63
N GLU A 188 -0.91 -11.56 3.77
CA GLU A 188 -0.74 -10.95 5.10
C GLU A 188 0.70 -10.44 5.34
N PHE A 189 1.71 -11.28 5.07
CA PHE A 189 3.10 -10.88 5.31
C PHE A 189 3.61 -9.84 4.32
N VAL A 190 3.06 -9.76 3.10
CA VAL A 190 3.36 -8.68 2.15
C VAL A 190 2.82 -7.37 2.71
N SER A 191 1.59 -7.37 3.20
CA SER A 191 0.97 -6.20 3.84
C SER A 191 1.74 -5.75 5.07
N ILE A 192 2.13 -6.68 5.95
CA ILE A 192 2.96 -6.40 7.14
C ILE A 192 4.30 -5.77 6.74
N PHE A 193 4.95 -6.28 5.69
CA PHE A 193 6.26 -5.78 5.28
C PHE A 193 6.17 -4.38 4.67
N VAL A 194 5.22 -4.14 3.76
CA VAL A 194 4.99 -2.79 3.20
C VAL A 194 4.63 -1.80 4.32
N GLU A 195 3.80 -2.21 5.28
CA GLU A 195 3.48 -1.38 6.44
C GLU A 195 4.70 -1.08 7.30
N TYR A 196 5.56 -2.07 7.57
CA TYR A 196 6.81 -1.87 8.30
C TYR A 196 7.72 -0.85 7.59
N LEU A 197 7.87 -0.98 6.27
CA LEU A 197 8.66 -0.03 5.48
C LEU A 197 8.08 1.39 5.54
N ALA A 198 6.77 1.54 5.59
CA ALA A 198 6.11 2.84 5.66
C ALA A 198 6.13 3.49 7.05
N CYS A 199 6.06 2.68 8.12
CA CYS A 199 5.81 3.18 9.48
C CYS A 199 7.04 3.12 10.39
N GLU A 200 7.92 2.13 10.21
CA GLU A 200 9.05 1.87 11.13
C GLU A 200 10.42 2.11 10.48
N SER A 201 10.52 1.94 9.16
CA SER A 201 11.79 2.10 8.46
C SER A 201 12.02 3.54 8.03
N ASN A 202 13.13 4.14 8.46
CA ASN A 202 13.59 5.42 7.92
C ASN A 202 14.42 5.25 6.63
N GLU A 203 14.95 4.05 6.35
CA GLU A 203 15.78 3.75 5.18
C GLU A 203 15.03 3.99 3.87
N ILE A 204 13.70 3.87 3.87
CA ILE A 204 12.88 4.09 2.67
C ILE A 204 13.05 5.50 2.09
N VAL A 205 13.39 6.49 2.91
CA VAL A 205 13.50 7.90 2.51
C VAL A 205 14.62 8.10 1.49
N ASP A 206 15.76 7.44 1.70
CA ASP A 206 16.94 7.56 0.81
C ASP A 206 16.80 6.74 -0.48
N HIS A 207 15.80 5.86 -0.52
CA HIS A 207 15.55 4.94 -1.61
C HIS A 207 14.29 5.29 -2.42
N TYR A 208 13.40 6.12 -1.88
CA TYR A 208 12.11 6.45 -2.50
C TYR A 208 12.24 6.91 -3.96
N GLU A 209 13.18 7.81 -4.26
CA GLU A 209 13.36 8.34 -5.62
C GLU A 209 13.98 7.33 -6.61
N LYS A 210 14.55 6.22 -6.12
CA LYS A 210 15.09 5.14 -6.96
C LYS A 210 14.01 4.18 -7.43
N VAL A 211 12.89 4.11 -6.70
CA VAL A 211 11.72 3.30 -7.06
C VAL A 211 11.12 3.82 -8.38
N SER A 212 10.74 2.90 -9.26
CA SER A 212 10.11 3.22 -10.54
C SER A 212 8.86 4.08 -10.33
N PHE A 213 8.55 4.89 -11.34
CA PHE A 213 7.44 5.83 -11.26
C PHE A 213 6.11 5.12 -10.96
N GLU A 214 5.83 4.03 -11.67
CA GLU A 214 4.61 3.25 -11.56
C GLU A 214 4.45 2.67 -10.14
N LYS A 215 5.55 2.16 -9.55
CA LYS A 215 5.54 1.67 -8.16
C LYS A 215 5.46 2.79 -7.14
N ARG A 216 6.08 3.95 -7.37
CA ARG A 216 5.92 5.12 -6.49
C ARG A 216 4.47 5.57 -6.41
N ILE A 217 3.77 5.67 -7.54
CA ILE A 217 2.34 6.01 -7.56
C ILE A 217 1.53 4.97 -6.79
N LEU A 218 1.80 3.67 -7.00
CA LEU A 218 1.14 2.61 -6.25
C LEU A 218 1.41 2.71 -4.74
N PHE A 219 2.65 2.97 -4.33
CA PHE A 219 3.00 3.16 -2.93
C PHE A 219 2.26 4.35 -2.33
N LEU A 220 2.22 5.50 -3.01
CA LEU A 220 1.46 6.66 -2.55
C LEU A 220 -0.03 6.35 -2.39
N ARG A 221 -0.64 5.62 -3.33
CA ARG A 221 -2.03 5.18 -3.22
C ARG A 221 -2.24 4.25 -2.02
N TYR A 222 -1.30 3.34 -1.76
CA TYR A 222 -1.31 2.51 -0.55
C TYR A 222 -1.25 3.38 0.72
N LEU A 223 -0.38 4.39 0.77
CA LEU A 223 -0.26 5.30 1.91
C LEU A 223 -1.52 6.16 2.12
N ILE A 224 -2.19 6.59 1.06
CA ILE A 224 -3.47 7.31 1.15
C ILE A 224 -4.51 6.44 1.86
N GLU A 225 -4.69 5.20 1.40
CA GLU A 225 -5.62 4.26 2.03
C GLU A 225 -5.22 3.94 3.48
N TYR A 226 -3.91 3.82 3.74
CA TYR A 226 -3.40 3.63 5.10
C TYR A 226 -3.76 4.80 6.03
N VAL A 227 -3.56 6.05 5.58
CA VAL A 227 -3.87 7.26 6.37
C VAL A 227 -5.38 7.41 6.62
N ARG A 228 -6.23 6.92 5.71
CA ARG A 228 -7.69 6.97 5.85
C ARG A 228 -8.25 6.01 6.90
N GLN A 229 -7.49 4.98 7.27
CA GLN A 229 -7.95 3.94 8.20
C GLN A 229 -7.86 4.38 9.66
N ASP A 230 -9.00 4.36 10.37
CA ASP A 230 -9.11 4.85 11.75
C ASP A 230 -8.29 4.04 12.76
N ASP A 231 -8.17 2.73 12.55
CA ASP A 231 -7.37 1.80 13.38
C ASP A 231 -5.87 2.05 13.26
N ARG A 232 -5.42 2.62 12.13
CA ARG A 232 -4.00 2.90 11.83
C ARG A 232 -3.50 4.22 12.41
N ARG A 233 -4.35 5.02 13.06
CA ARG A 233 -3.94 6.26 13.76
C ARG A 233 -2.94 6.03 14.90
N SER A 234 -2.91 4.82 15.45
CA SER A 234 -1.97 4.43 16.52
C SER A 234 -0.54 4.18 16.01
N ARG A 235 -0.39 3.94 14.70
CA ARG A 235 0.88 3.66 14.04
C ARG A 235 0.99 4.53 12.79
N PRO A 236 1.26 5.83 12.96
CA PRO A 236 1.35 6.75 11.82
C PRO A 236 2.53 6.39 10.91
N LEU A 237 2.52 6.94 9.69
CA LEU A 237 3.66 6.90 8.79
C LEU A 237 4.91 7.43 9.48
N HIS A 238 6.06 6.84 9.14
CA HIS A 238 7.33 7.26 9.72
C HIS A 238 7.54 8.77 9.52
N PRO A 239 7.89 9.55 10.55
CA PRO A 239 7.96 11.02 10.44
C PRO A 239 8.86 11.52 9.32
N ASP A 240 10.00 10.85 9.09
CA ASP A 240 10.92 11.21 8.01
C ASP A 240 10.33 10.93 6.62
N LEU A 241 9.60 9.83 6.45
CA LEU A 241 8.88 9.54 5.20
C LEU A 241 7.79 10.58 4.97
N PHE A 242 6.96 10.85 5.97
CA PHE A 242 5.90 11.86 5.85
C PHE A 242 6.49 13.24 5.49
N LYS A 243 7.56 13.66 6.16
CA LYS A 243 8.25 14.93 5.91
C LYS A 243 8.88 14.97 4.52
N HIS A 244 9.47 13.86 4.06
CA HIS A 244 10.00 13.73 2.71
C HIS A 244 8.89 13.96 1.68
N LEU A 245 7.77 13.23 1.78
CA LEU A 245 6.63 13.35 0.86
C LEU A 245 5.98 14.74 0.89
N LEU A 246 5.88 15.37 2.07
CA LEU A 246 5.37 16.74 2.20
C LEU A 246 6.29 17.76 1.51
N ASN A 247 7.61 17.63 1.68
CA ASN A 247 8.56 18.50 0.99
C ASN A 247 8.57 18.25 -0.51
N ASP A 248 8.41 17.00 -0.92
CA ASP A 248 8.33 16.62 -2.32
C ASP A 248 7.08 17.21 -2.98
N PHE A 249 5.93 17.13 -2.31
CA PHE A 249 4.70 17.82 -2.74
C PHE A 249 4.95 19.32 -2.93
N LYS A 250 5.52 20.00 -1.93
CA LYS A 250 5.79 21.44 -2.00
C LYS A 250 6.71 21.79 -3.18
N ARG A 251 7.77 21.00 -3.39
CA ARG A 251 8.73 21.18 -4.49
C ARG A 251 8.10 20.92 -5.86
N LYS A 252 7.39 19.81 -6.02
CA LYS A 252 6.84 19.37 -7.32
C LYS A 252 5.59 20.15 -7.70
N SER A 253 4.76 20.56 -6.74
CA SER A 253 3.61 21.45 -7.01
C SER A 253 4.09 22.75 -7.65
N ASP A 254 5.13 23.40 -7.11
CA ASP A 254 5.74 24.59 -7.71
C ASP A 254 6.23 24.39 -9.15
N CYS A 255 6.60 23.17 -9.55
CA CYS A 255 7.00 22.86 -10.92
C CYS A 255 5.79 22.72 -11.85
N VAL A 256 4.71 22.07 -11.39
CA VAL A 256 3.42 22.01 -12.13
C VAL A 256 2.86 23.42 -12.34
N LEU A 257 3.10 24.34 -11.38
CA LEU A 257 2.73 25.76 -11.50
C LEU A 257 3.56 26.54 -12.53
N LYS A 258 4.72 26.03 -12.96
CA LYS A 258 5.66 26.71 -13.88
C LYS A 258 5.63 26.16 -15.30
N THR A 259 4.97 25.04 -15.54
CA THR A 259 4.84 24.45 -16.88
C THR A 259 3.99 25.33 -17.78
N VAL A 260 4.63 25.85 -18.83
CA VAL A 260 4.07 26.77 -19.81
C VAL A 260 3.20 26.00 -20.81
N ASP A 261 1.88 26.12 -20.69
CA ASP A 261 0.77 25.98 -21.67
C ASP A 261 0.81 24.94 -22.82
N SER A 262 1.82 24.08 -22.96
CA SER A 262 1.96 23.24 -24.16
C SER A 262 2.02 21.75 -23.88
N TYR A 263 2.63 21.28 -22.80
CA TYR A 263 2.55 19.87 -22.38
C TYR A 263 2.78 19.78 -20.87
N LEU A 264 1.70 19.62 -20.09
CA LEU A 264 1.83 19.11 -18.72
C LEU A 264 2.46 17.73 -18.82
N ASP A 265 3.62 17.53 -18.18
CA ASP A 265 4.19 16.19 -18.05
C ASP A 265 3.20 15.34 -17.25
N GLN A 266 2.57 14.39 -17.93
CA GLN A 266 1.51 13.55 -17.39
C GLN A 266 1.97 12.81 -16.14
N LYS A 267 3.22 12.33 -16.11
CA LYS A 267 3.78 11.59 -14.98
C LYS A 267 3.99 12.50 -13.77
N ASN A 268 4.66 13.63 -13.98
CA ASN A 268 4.89 14.61 -12.91
C ASN A 268 3.57 15.17 -12.35
N THR A 269 2.57 15.38 -13.21
CA THR A 269 1.24 15.84 -12.82
C THR A 269 0.51 14.81 -11.96
N GLU A 270 0.54 13.53 -12.37
CA GLU A 270 -0.07 12.43 -11.61
C GLU A 270 0.55 12.28 -10.22
N GLU A 271 1.88 12.35 -10.10
CA GLU A 271 2.56 12.23 -8.81
C GLU A 271 2.20 13.39 -7.88
N VAL A 272 2.19 14.63 -8.39
CA VAL A 272 1.78 15.81 -7.59
C VAL A 272 0.34 15.70 -7.12
N PHE A 273 -0.58 15.23 -7.96
CA PHE A 273 -1.98 15.07 -7.59
C PHE A 273 -2.19 13.93 -6.61
N THR A 274 -1.44 12.84 -6.75
CA THR A 274 -1.46 11.74 -5.77
C THR A 274 -0.91 12.22 -4.41
N LEU A 275 0.19 12.98 -4.40
CA LEU A 275 0.72 13.61 -3.19
C LEU A 275 -0.27 14.60 -2.56
N LEU A 276 -0.98 15.39 -3.37
CA LEU A 276 -2.03 16.30 -2.89
C LEU A 276 -3.14 15.55 -2.16
N LEU A 277 -3.60 14.41 -2.68
CA LEU A 277 -4.61 13.60 -2.01
C LEU A 277 -4.12 13.13 -0.64
N LEU A 278 -2.87 12.64 -0.56
CA LEU A 278 -2.24 12.25 0.71
C LEU A 278 -2.20 13.43 1.69
N MET A 279 -1.73 14.60 1.26
CA MET A 279 -1.64 15.79 2.12
C MET A 279 -3.02 16.27 2.56
N SER A 280 -3.99 16.28 1.66
CA SER A 280 -5.39 16.66 1.92
C SER A 280 -6.00 15.77 2.99
N ASP A 281 -5.83 14.45 2.90
CA ASP A 281 -6.38 13.52 3.88
C ASP A 281 -5.64 13.60 5.22
N ALA A 282 -4.32 13.79 5.20
CA ALA A 282 -3.54 14.03 6.41
C ALA A 282 -3.99 15.28 7.18
N THR A 283 -4.52 16.32 6.51
CA THR A 283 -5.01 17.53 7.22
C THR A 283 -6.16 17.30 8.19
N CYS A 284 -6.86 16.17 8.09
CA CYS A 284 -7.98 15.81 8.98
C CYS A 284 -7.74 14.57 9.84
N VAL A 285 -6.52 14.01 9.85
CA VAL A 285 -6.20 12.77 10.55
C VAL A 285 -5.13 13.02 11.61
N HIS A 286 -5.38 12.56 12.84
CA HIS A 286 -4.38 12.54 13.91
C HIS A 286 -3.33 11.45 13.68
N PRO A 287 -2.02 11.70 13.88
CA PRO A 287 -1.40 12.91 14.47
C PRO A 287 -0.97 13.99 13.45
N TYR A 288 -1.28 13.81 12.17
CA TYR A 288 -0.73 14.63 11.09
C TYR A 288 -1.24 16.07 11.09
N GLU A 289 -2.53 16.25 11.39
CA GLU A 289 -3.22 17.54 11.43
C GLU A 289 -2.51 18.57 12.30
N SER A 290 -1.90 18.14 13.41
CA SER A 290 -1.28 19.02 14.40
C SER A 290 -0.08 19.80 13.84
N PHE A 291 0.82 19.13 13.13
CA PHE A 291 2.03 19.74 12.61
C PHE A 291 1.82 20.35 11.21
N ILE A 292 0.95 19.77 10.39
CA ILE A 292 0.64 20.31 9.06
C ILE A 292 -0.07 21.67 9.20
N ARG A 293 -0.94 21.84 10.20
CA ARG A 293 -1.62 23.13 10.45
C ARG A 293 -0.63 24.27 10.69
N ALA A 294 0.54 24.00 11.24
CA ALA A 294 1.58 25.00 11.48
C ALA A 294 2.42 25.33 10.21
N ASP A 295 2.36 24.50 9.18
CA ASP A 295 3.09 24.70 7.92
C ASP A 295 2.38 25.73 7.02
N GLY A 296 2.68 27.01 7.25
CA GLY A 296 2.17 28.09 6.41
C GLY A 296 2.67 28.05 4.96
N ALA A 297 3.80 27.39 4.67
CA ALA A 297 4.29 27.25 3.31
C ALA A 297 3.42 26.27 2.52
N LEU A 298 2.99 25.17 3.16
CA LEU A 298 1.99 24.27 2.56
C LEU A 298 0.68 25.01 2.26
N PHE A 299 0.18 25.81 3.20
CA PHE A 299 -1.05 26.59 2.99
C PHE A 299 -0.96 27.50 1.77
N LEU A 300 0.17 28.20 1.61
CA LEU A 300 0.43 29.05 0.44
C LEU A 300 0.50 28.22 -0.85
N ASN A 301 1.22 27.09 -0.85
CA ASN A 301 1.33 26.24 -2.04
C ASN A 301 -0.02 25.71 -2.49
N LEU A 302 -0.88 25.25 -1.56
CA LEU A 302 -2.24 24.80 -1.87
C LEU A 302 -3.10 25.94 -2.44
N GLY A 303 -3.01 27.14 -1.87
CA GLY A 303 -3.75 28.30 -2.34
C GLY A 303 -3.30 28.78 -3.73
N CYS A 304 -1.99 28.83 -3.97
CA CYS A 304 -1.42 29.13 -5.27
C CYS A 304 -1.84 28.09 -6.33
N LEU A 305 -1.79 26.81 -5.99
CA LEU A 305 -2.23 25.73 -6.88
C LEU A 305 -3.71 25.84 -7.21
N LEU A 306 -4.59 26.08 -6.24
CA LEU A 306 -6.02 26.31 -6.49
C LEU A 306 -6.25 27.46 -7.49
N ARG A 307 -5.61 28.61 -7.25
CA ARG A 307 -5.74 29.79 -8.12
C ARG A 307 -5.30 29.50 -9.56
N GLN A 308 -4.21 28.76 -9.72
CA GLN A 308 -3.69 28.44 -11.06
C GLN A 308 -4.56 27.43 -11.78
N LEU A 309 -5.02 26.37 -11.11
CA LEU A 309 -5.97 25.41 -11.70
C LEU A 309 -7.26 26.09 -12.14
N GLN A 310 -7.74 27.08 -11.39
CA GLN A 310 -8.90 27.89 -11.80
C GLN A 310 -8.61 28.77 -13.01
N THR A 311 -7.42 29.37 -13.08
CA THR A 311 -7.01 30.22 -14.21
C THR A 311 -6.91 29.38 -15.49
N LEU A 312 -6.29 28.20 -15.42
CA LEU A 312 -6.23 27.25 -16.52
C LEU A 312 -7.64 26.80 -16.95
N GLY A 313 -8.50 26.40 -16.00
CA GLY A 313 -9.87 25.98 -16.28
C GLY A 313 -10.79 27.08 -16.85
N LYS A 314 -10.42 28.36 -16.73
CA LYS A 314 -11.14 29.50 -17.35
C LYS A 314 -10.63 29.83 -18.75
N THR A 315 -9.38 29.49 -19.05
CA THR A 315 -8.71 29.85 -20.31
C THR A 315 -9.08 28.91 -21.45
N ASP A 316 -9.24 27.62 -21.14
CA ASP A 316 -9.68 26.60 -22.10
C ASP A 316 -10.78 25.73 -21.47
N ARG A 317 -11.90 25.59 -22.18
CA ARG A 317 -13.06 24.81 -21.71
C ARG A 317 -12.87 23.30 -21.92
N ASP A 318 -11.93 22.90 -22.78
CA ASP A 318 -11.66 21.49 -23.11
C ASP A 318 -10.55 20.86 -22.26
N ASN A 319 -10.11 21.52 -21.19
CA ASN A 319 -9.07 21.00 -20.31
C ASN A 319 -9.59 20.25 -19.07
N ILE A 320 -8.69 19.46 -18.47
CA ILE A 320 -8.98 18.64 -17.28
C ILE A 320 -9.31 19.46 -16.02
N PHE A 321 -9.11 20.78 -16.03
CA PHE A 321 -9.40 21.67 -14.90
C PHE A 321 -10.67 22.52 -15.11
N ALA A 322 -11.29 22.48 -16.28
CA ALA A 322 -12.54 23.16 -16.55
C ALA A 322 -13.68 22.55 -15.70
N PRO A 323 -14.54 23.37 -15.05
CA PRO A 323 -15.70 22.87 -14.33
C PRO A 323 -16.68 22.17 -15.27
N VAL A 324 -17.24 21.04 -14.83
CA VAL A 324 -18.29 20.34 -15.58
C VAL A 324 -19.65 20.81 -15.06
N GLN A 325 -20.40 21.54 -15.89
CA GLN A 325 -21.65 22.22 -15.52
C GLN A 325 -22.91 21.63 -16.20
N SER A 326 -22.85 20.40 -16.73
CA SER A 326 -23.98 19.70 -17.37
C SER A 326 -24.30 18.38 -16.66
N ILE A 327 -25.53 18.18 -16.15
CA ILE A 327 -25.95 16.91 -15.51
C ILE A 327 -26.04 15.81 -16.59
N GLY A 328 -26.47 16.16 -17.80
CA GLY A 328 -26.48 15.25 -18.94
C GLY A 328 -25.11 14.62 -19.25
N GLU A 329 -24.00 15.33 -19.03
CA GLU A 329 -22.66 14.75 -19.17
C GLU A 329 -22.35 13.77 -18.03
N ILE A 330 -22.67 14.12 -16.78
CA ILE A 330 -22.53 13.24 -15.59
C ILE A 330 -23.32 11.93 -15.76
N LEU A 331 -24.55 12.03 -16.25
CA LEU A 331 -25.44 10.88 -16.43
C LEU A 331 -24.92 9.97 -17.55
N LYS A 332 -24.37 10.52 -18.64
CA LYS A 332 -23.74 9.72 -19.69
C LYS A 332 -22.50 8.98 -19.18
N VAL A 333 -21.73 9.57 -18.28
CA VAL A 333 -20.61 8.90 -17.59
C VAL A 333 -21.11 7.76 -16.70
N LYS A 334 -22.11 8.02 -15.84
CA LYS A 334 -22.68 7.00 -14.95
C LYS A 334 -23.39 5.86 -15.67
N GLN A 335 -23.94 6.11 -16.86
CA GLN A 335 -24.61 5.11 -17.70
C GLN A 335 -23.64 4.36 -18.63
N GLY A 336 -22.33 4.67 -18.60
CA GLY A 336 -21.33 4.04 -19.46
C GLY A 336 -21.51 4.34 -20.96
N THR A 337 -22.25 5.40 -21.30
CA THR A 337 -22.52 5.82 -22.69
C THR A 337 -21.64 6.97 -23.15
N SER A 338 -20.77 7.49 -22.28
CA SER A 338 -19.70 8.42 -22.60
C SER A 338 -18.34 7.73 -22.53
N GLU A 339 -17.43 8.07 -23.44
CA GLU A 339 -16.01 7.69 -23.37
C GLU A 339 -15.26 8.38 -22.21
N LEU A 340 -15.88 9.39 -21.57
CA LEU A 340 -15.31 10.13 -20.44
C LEU A 340 -15.52 9.36 -19.14
N ASN A 341 -14.52 8.63 -18.67
CA ASN A 341 -14.57 7.98 -17.36
C ASN A 341 -14.15 8.97 -16.25
N ILE A 342 -14.98 10.00 -16.02
CA ILE A 342 -14.63 11.14 -15.15
C ILE A 342 -14.25 10.68 -13.73
N GLU A 343 -14.85 9.62 -13.18
CA GLU A 343 -14.52 9.14 -11.82
C GLU A 343 -13.13 8.48 -11.73
N GLN A 344 -12.58 8.00 -12.85
CA GLN A 344 -11.22 7.44 -12.95
C GLN A 344 -10.19 8.46 -13.43
N ASP A 345 -10.63 9.66 -13.81
CA ASP A 345 -9.76 10.76 -14.23
C ASP A 345 -9.03 11.34 -13.01
N ILE A 346 -7.73 11.62 -13.17
CA ILE A 346 -6.86 12.20 -12.16
C ILE A 346 -7.39 13.58 -11.68
N SER A 347 -8.17 14.27 -12.52
CA SER A 347 -8.79 15.55 -12.18
C SER A 347 -10.02 15.45 -11.27
N TYR A 348 -10.59 14.25 -11.11
CA TYR A 348 -11.77 14.05 -10.26
C TYR A 348 -11.47 14.35 -8.80
N SER A 349 -12.33 15.14 -8.16
CA SER A 349 -12.18 15.57 -6.77
C SER A 349 -10.91 16.38 -6.44
N LEU A 350 -10.09 16.72 -7.43
CA LEU A 350 -8.80 17.41 -7.23
C LEU A 350 -8.97 18.79 -6.59
N LYS A 351 -9.90 19.60 -7.11
CA LYS A 351 -10.19 20.91 -6.51
C LYS A 351 -10.83 20.74 -5.14
N SER A 352 -11.67 19.71 -4.97
CA SER A 352 -12.25 19.41 -3.66
C SER A 352 -11.18 19.10 -2.62
N ALA A 353 -10.14 18.34 -2.98
CA ALA A 353 -9.01 18.05 -2.11
C ALA A 353 -8.24 19.32 -1.71
N LEU A 354 -8.00 20.23 -2.64
CA LEU A 354 -7.38 21.54 -2.36
C LEU A 354 -8.20 22.37 -1.38
N VAL A 355 -9.50 22.53 -1.67
CA VAL A 355 -10.38 23.34 -0.83
C VAL A 355 -10.59 22.68 0.54
N LYS A 356 -10.71 21.36 0.62
CA LYS A 356 -10.72 20.58 1.87
C LYS A 356 -9.48 20.86 2.70
N ALA A 357 -8.28 20.74 2.12
CA ALA A 357 -7.03 21.00 2.81
C ALA A 357 -6.97 22.45 3.32
N LEU A 358 -7.30 23.43 2.47
CA LEU A 358 -7.35 24.84 2.85
C LEU A 358 -8.35 25.11 3.99
N ALA A 359 -9.53 24.47 3.97
CA ALA A 359 -10.52 24.58 5.04
C ALA A 359 -9.95 24.07 6.37
N ASN A 360 -9.34 22.89 6.37
CA ASN A 360 -8.79 22.25 7.56
C ASN A 360 -7.61 23.03 8.15
N LEU A 361 -6.71 23.54 7.29
CA LEU A 361 -5.55 24.33 7.70
C LEU A 361 -5.93 25.73 8.19
N SER A 362 -7.09 26.26 7.80
CA SER A 362 -7.61 27.56 8.26
C SER A 362 -8.30 27.49 9.62
N TYR A 363 -8.74 26.30 10.04
CA TYR A 363 -9.51 26.12 11.27
C TYR A 363 -8.72 26.58 12.50
N ARG A 364 -9.23 27.63 13.17
CA ARG A 364 -8.62 28.26 14.35
C ARG A 364 -7.14 28.62 14.15
N ASN A 365 -6.74 29.00 12.94
CA ASN A 365 -5.38 29.39 12.62
C ASN A 365 -5.34 30.82 12.05
N LYS A 366 -5.19 31.81 12.93
CA LYS A 366 -5.17 33.24 12.57
C LYS A 366 -4.12 33.59 11.50
N LYS A 367 -2.97 32.90 11.51
CA LYS A 367 -1.91 33.09 10.50
C LYS A 367 -2.42 32.69 9.12
N ASN A 368 -2.94 31.48 8.97
CA ASN A 368 -3.45 31.00 7.67
C ASN A 368 -4.67 31.79 7.21
N GLN A 369 -5.56 32.18 8.14
CA GLN A 369 -6.69 33.07 7.84
C GLN A 369 -6.25 34.41 7.23
N ASN A 370 -5.22 35.05 7.80
CA ASN A 370 -4.70 36.31 7.27
C ASN A 370 -3.98 36.12 5.93
N LEU A 371 -3.15 35.07 5.82
CA LEU A 371 -2.49 34.71 4.55
C LEU A 371 -3.51 34.51 3.42
N ALA A 372 -4.67 33.92 3.72
CA ALA A 372 -5.69 33.68 2.72
C ALA A 372 -6.22 34.97 2.08
N ARG A 373 -6.39 36.02 2.90
CA ARG A 373 -6.81 37.35 2.44
C ARG A 373 -5.68 38.08 1.74
N GLU A 374 -4.47 38.05 2.30
CA GLU A 374 -3.30 38.76 1.79
C GLU A 374 -2.81 38.23 0.44
N MET A 375 -3.08 36.96 0.14
CA MET A 375 -2.59 36.25 -1.06
C MET A 375 -3.70 35.89 -2.07
N ASP A 376 -4.87 36.52 -1.98
CA ASP A 376 -6.05 36.29 -2.84
C ASP A 376 -6.58 34.84 -2.86
N ILE A 377 -6.19 34.01 -1.89
CA ILE A 377 -6.67 32.63 -1.76
C ILE A 377 -8.16 32.63 -1.36
N MET A 378 -8.57 33.62 -0.57
CA MET A 378 -9.96 33.77 -0.15
C MET A 378 -10.91 34.00 -1.34
N ALA A 379 -10.49 34.80 -2.33
CA ALA A 379 -11.24 34.99 -3.56
C ALA A 379 -11.34 33.69 -4.39
N ALA A 380 -10.24 32.94 -4.47
CA ALA A 380 -10.22 31.64 -5.13
C ALA A 380 -11.19 30.63 -4.50
N ILE A 381 -11.28 30.60 -3.16
CA ILE A 381 -12.23 29.74 -2.45
C ILE A 381 -13.69 30.17 -2.72
N LEU A 382 -13.96 31.48 -2.79
CA LEU A 382 -15.29 31.98 -3.12
C LEU A 382 -15.74 31.55 -4.53
N ASP A 383 -14.83 31.55 -5.51
CA ASP A 383 -15.09 31.07 -6.88
C ASP A 383 -15.49 29.58 -6.93
N CYS A 384 -15.06 28.79 -5.94
CA CYS A 384 -15.39 27.37 -5.79
C CYS A 384 -16.77 27.11 -5.15
N ALA A 385 -17.53 28.13 -4.73
CA ALA A 385 -18.87 27.99 -4.17
C ALA A 385 -19.98 27.67 -5.22
N ASN A 386 -19.58 27.28 -6.43
CA ASN A 386 -20.45 26.85 -7.52
C ASN A 386 -20.50 25.32 -7.63
N LEU A 387 -21.59 24.77 -8.18
CA LEU A 387 -21.64 23.34 -8.47
C LEU A 387 -20.67 22.99 -9.61
N ASP A 388 -19.89 21.93 -9.40
CA ASP A 388 -18.96 21.35 -10.38
C ASP A 388 -19.05 19.83 -10.27
N ALA A 389 -19.50 19.19 -11.34
CA ALA A 389 -19.71 17.76 -11.35
C ALA A 389 -18.42 16.94 -11.29
N ARG A 390 -17.30 17.49 -11.77
CA ARG A 390 -15.99 16.87 -11.65
C ARG A 390 -15.46 16.92 -10.21
N ASN A 391 -16.06 17.77 -9.38
CA ASN A 391 -15.68 17.97 -7.97
C ASN A 391 -16.92 17.90 -7.05
N PRO A 392 -17.50 16.70 -6.79
CA PRO A 392 -18.84 16.54 -6.20
C PRO A 392 -19.09 17.04 -4.77
N LEU A 393 -18.14 17.72 -4.13
CA LEU A 393 -18.28 18.31 -2.79
C LEU A 393 -17.63 19.69 -2.70
N ILE A 394 -17.23 20.27 -3.84
CA ILE A 394 -16.45 21.51 -3.87
C ILE A 394 -17.17 22.65 -3.16
N LYS A 395 -18.50 22.72 -3.32
CA LYS A 395 -19.34 23.76 -2.72
C LYS A 395 -19.35 23.65 -1.20
N GLU A 396 -19.56 22.45 -0.67
CA GLU A 396 -19.58 22.17 0.77
C GLU A 396 -18.24 22.49 1.40
N TRP A 397 -17.14 22.04 0.77
CA TRP A 397 -15.78 22.38 1.22
C TRP A 397 -15.50 23.88 1.16
N SER A 398 -16.00 24.58 0.12
CA SER A 398 -15.83 26.02 -0.01
C SER A 398 -16.55 26.78 1.08
N ILE A 399 -17.79 26.39 1.40
CA ILE A 399 -18.55 26.98 2.50
C ILE A 399 -17.83 26.77 3.84
N LEU A 400 -17.33 25.56 4.09
CA LEU A 400 -16.56 25.26 5.30
C LEU A 400 -15.27 26.09 5.36
N ALA A 401 -14.54 26.21 4.24
CA ALA A 401 -13.34 27.03 4.14
C ALA A 401 -13.64 28.50 4.46
N ILE A 402 -14.69 29.09 3.87
CA ILE A 402 -15.11 30.48 4.14
C ILE A 402 -15.46 30.65 5.62
N ARG A 403 -16.22 29.72 6.20
CA ARG A 403 -16.55 29.73 7.63
C ARG A 403 -15.29 29.72 8.50
N ASN A 404 -14.32 28.85 8.20
CA ASN A 404 -13.08 28.73 8.96
C ASN A 404 -12.17 29.94 8.78
N LEU A 405 -12.17 30.56 7.60
CA LEU A 405 -11.44 31.79 7.31
C LEU A 405 -11.99 33.01 8.06
N CYS A 406 -13.30 33.04 8.29
CA CYS A 406 -14.00 34.13 8.97
C CYS A 406 -14.13 33.93 10.49
N GLU A 407 -13.97 32.71 11.01
CA GLU A 407 -14.04 32.41 12.44
C GLU A 407 -13.04 33.26 13.23
N ASP A 408 -13.55 34.09 14.15
CA ASP A 408 -12.76 35.03 14.96
C ASP A 408 -11.81 35.95 14.16
N ASN A 409 -12.20 36.28 12.91
CA ASN A 409 -11.43 37.12 12.02
C ASN A 409 -12.26 38.27 11.41
N LEU A 410 -12.32 39.40 12.12
CA LEU A 410 -13.07 40.58 11.71
C LEU A 410 -12.63 41.14 10.37
N GLU A 411 -11.34 41.08 10.06
CA GLU A 411 -10.80 41.58 8.81
C GLU A 411 -11.27 40.73 7.61
N ASN A 412 -11.30 39.41 7.77
CA ASN A 412 -11.86 38.51 6.75
C ASN A 412 -13.39 38.63 6.65
N GLN A 413 -14.09 38.81 7.77
CA GLN A 413 -15.54 39.07 7.76
C GLN A 413 -15.87 40.37 7.01
N LYS A 414 -15.08 41.44 7.23
CA LYS A 414 -15.22 42.70 6.49
C LYS A 414 -14.95 42.52 5.00
N PHE A 415 -13.96 41.73 4.63
CA PHE A 415 -13.68 41.40 3.22
C PHE A 415 -14.93 40.77 2.56
N VAL A 416 -15.51 39.73 3.17
CA VAL A 416 -16.74 39.09 2.65
C VAL A 416 -17.92 40.06 2.63
N ALA A 417 -18.10 40.85 3.69
CA ALA A 417 -19.19 41.85 3.77
C ALA A 417 -19.05 42.98 2.73
N SER A 418 -17.85 43.22 2.20
CA SER A 418 -17.61 44.22 1.15
C SER A 418 -17.96 43.74 -0.26
N LEU A 419 -18.24 42.45 -0.44
CA LEU A 419 -18.64 41.90 -1.73
C LEU A 419 -20.02 42.44 -2.14
N THR A 420 -20.11 42.90 -3.40
CA THR A 420 -21.35 43.44 -3.97
C THR A 420 -22.07 42.37 -4.77
N LYS A 421 -23.39 42.23 -4.59
CA LYS A 421 -24.21 41.35 -5.43
C LYS A 421 -24.28 41.94 -6.85
N VAL A 422 -23.75 41.21 -7.84
CA VAL A 422 -23.79 41.61 -9.26
C VAL A 422 -24.91 40.89 -10.03
N GLY A 423 -25.40 39.77 -9.52
CA GLY A 423 -26.44 38.95 -10.13
C GLY A 423 -26.48 37.56 -9.49
N ASP A 424 -27.37 36.70 -9.96
CA ASP A 424 -27.32 35.28 -9.61
C ASP A 424 -26.35 34.59 -10.59
N ALA A 425 -25.51 33.66 -10.08
CA ALA A 425 -24.57 32.94 -10.93
C ALA A 425 -25.33 32.03 -11.90
N GLU A 426 -25.04 32.13 -13.21
CA GLU A 426 -25.55 31.18 -14.19
C GLU A 426 -24.98 29.79 -13.89
N ASN A 427 -25.83 28.86 -13.48
CA ASN A 427 -25.44 27.49 -13.22
C ASN A 427 -26.45 26.55 -13.87
N SER A 428 -26.10 26.03 -15.04
CA SER A 428 -26.92 25.10 -15.81
C SER A 428 -27.30 23.84 -15.02
N LEU A 429 -26.44 23.37 -14.09
CA LEU A 429 -26.78 22.24 -13.21
C LEU A 429 -27.94 22.58 -12.27
N ILE A 430 -28.00 23.81 -11.74
CA ILE A 430 -29.11 24.24 -10.85
C ILE A 430 -30.41 24.30 -11.65
N THR A 431 -30.36 24.90 -12.84
CA THR A 431 -31.51 25.00 -13.75
C THR A 431 -32.01 23.62 -14.17
N GLU A 432 -31.11 22.70 -14.51
CA GLU A 432 -31.43 21.32 -14.90
C GLU A 432 -31.98 20.51 -13.71
N TYR A 433 -31.39 20.63 -12.52
CA TYR A 433 -31.89 20.00 -11.29
C TYR A 433 -33.29 20.50 -10.89
N THR A 434 -33.58 21.79 -11.08
CA THR A 434 -34.90 22.37 -10.76
C THR A 434 -35.93 22.15 -11.86
N ALA A 435 -35.53 22.08 -13.13
CA ALA A 435 -36.43 21.82 -14.26
C ALA A 435 -37.01 20.39 -14.26
N GLU A 436 -36.29 19.40 -13.72
CA GLU A 436 -36.76 18.00 -13.63
C GLU A 436 -37.55 17.68 -12.34
N GLY A 437 -38.01 18.69 -11.59
CA GLY A 437 -38.93 18.49 -10.47
C GLY A 437 -38.30 17.85 -9.22
N GLY A 438 -36.99 18.00 -9.02
CA GLY A 438 -36.30 17.59 -7.78
C GLY A 438 -36.25 16.08 -7.51
N THR A 439 -36.67 15.24 -8.46
CA THR A 439 -36.63 13.78 -8.34
C THR A 439 -35.94 13.18 -9.57
N ILE A 440 -34.65 12.88 -9.46
CA ILE A 440 -33.92 12.13 -10.49
C ILE A 440 -34.53 10.73 -10.54
N ARG A 441 -35.33 10.44 -11.56
CA ARG A 441 -35.79 9.07 -11.86
C ARG A 441 -34.76 8.42 -12.76
N ILE A 442 -33.96 7.51 -12.20
CA ILE A 442 -33.16 6.58 -12.99
C ILE A 442 -34.16 5.72 -13.78
N ARG A 443 -34.28 5.95 -15.09
CA ARG A 443 -34.97 5.00 -15.97
C ARG A 443 -33.98 3.90 -16.29
N ASP A 444 -34.19 2.74 -15.68
CA ASP A 444 -33.50 1.52 -16.08
C ASP A 444 -33.84 1.23 -17.55
N GLY A 445 -32.79 1.16 -18.37
CA GLY A 445 -32.89 0.86 -19.79
C GLY A 445 -33.27 -0.60 -20.01
N SER A 446 -34.56 -0.93 -19.90
CA SER A 446 -35.10 -2.15 -20.49
C SER A 446 -36.62 -2.12 -20.52
N THR A 447 -37.19 -1.60 -21.61
CA THR A 447 -38.34 -2.23 -22.27
C THR A 447 -38.30 -1.84 -23.74
N ALA A 448 -37.71 -2.72 -24.55
CA ALA A 448 -38.14 -2.83 -25.94
C ALA A 448 -39.61 -3.29 -25.89
N SER A 449 -40.51 -2.46 -26.40
CA SER A 449 -41.89 -2.86 -26.69
C SER A 449 -42.08 -2.84 -28.20
N GLN A 450 -42.62 -3.97 -28.67
CA GLN A 450 -42.91 -4.38 -30.04
C GLN A 450 -43.67 -3.35 -30.87
#